data_AF-A0A482X3B0-F1
#
_entry.id   AF-A0A482X3B0-F1
#
_cell.length_a   1.000
_cell.length_b   1.000
_cell.length_c   1.000
_cell.angle_alpha   90.00
_cell.angle_beta   90.00
_cell.angle_gamma   90.00
#
_symmetry.space_group_name_H-M   'P 1'
#
loop_
_entity.id
_entity.type
_entity.pdbx_description
1 polymer ?
#
loop_
_entity_poly.entity_id
_entity_poly.type
_entity_poly.pdbx_seq_one_letter_code
_entity_poly.pdbx_strand_id
1 'polypeptide(L)'
;MIFCWIILLAAIRGSWTFHVELRAPRYVSLGSSAILKCDYSVSHEMVHKVEWLRHGKKIFQYVKGRRPPFRNYTIPGAHMDVSCVH
;
A
#
# COMPACT_ATOMS: atom_id res chain seq x y z
N MET A 1 -30.23 24.59 28.17
CA MET A 1 -30.57 23.39 27.37
C MET A 1 -29.93 23.35 25.97
N ILE A 2 -29.17 24.36 25.53
CA ILE A 2 -28.46 24.39 24.22
C ILE A 2 -26.99 23.95 24.32
N PHE A 3 -26.33 24.19 25.46
CA PHE A 3 -24.93 23.81 25.68
C PHE A 3 -24.68 22.29 25.63
N CYS A 4 -25.64 21.46 26.02
CA CYS A 4 -25.52 20.00 25.98
C CYS A 4 -25.48 19.46 24.53
N TRP A 5 -26.19 20.10 23.60
CA TRP A 5 -26.17 19.74 22.18
C TRP A 5 -24.85 20.10 21.49
N ILE A 6 -24.23 21.22 21.87
CA ILE A 6 -22.91 21.62 21.35
C ILE A 6 -21.82 20.63 21.82
N ILE A 7 -21.92 20.16 23.07
CA ILE A 7 -21.00 19.17 23.63
C ILE A 7 -21.17 17.80 22.97
N LEU A 8 -22.41 17.39 22.65
CA LEU A 8 -22.67 16.12 21.93
C LEU A 8 -22.18 16.14 20.48
N LEU A 9 -22.27 17.28 19.78
CA LEU A 9 -21.79 17.45 18.41
C LEU A 9 -20.25 17.40 18.29
N ALA A 10 -19.52 17.86 19.31
CA ALA A 10 -18.06 17.88 19.29
C ALA A 10 -17.41 16.49 19.48
N ALA A 11 -18.16 15.50 19.98
CA ALA A 11 -17.65 14.16 20.31
C ALA A 11 -17.53 13.22 19.10
N ILE A 12 -18.11 13.56 17.95
CA ILE A 12 -18.11 12.69 16.76
C ILE A 12 -16.93 13.01 15.83
N ARG A 13 -15.70 13.01 16.38
CA ARG A 13 -14.50 13.02 15.55
C ARG A 13 -14.08 11.59 15.24
N GLY A 14 -14.86 10.91 14.40
CA GLY A 14 -14.45 9.63 13.82
C GLY A 14 -13.30 9.86 12.84
N SER A 15 -12.06 9.77 13.32
CA SER A 15 -10.88 9.77 12.44
C SER A 15 -10.67 8.35 11.93
N TRP A 16 -10.77 8.17 10.61
CA TRP A 16 -10.43 6.91 9.95
C TRP A 16 -8.91 6.90 9.74
N THR A 17 -8.15 6.48 10.75
CA THR A 17 -6.70 6.35 10.64
C THR A 17 -6.37 5.04 9.92
N PHE A 18 -5.91 5.11 8.67
CA PHE A 18 -5.33 3.96 7.99
C PHE A 18 -3.80 3.98 8.15
N HIS A 19 -3.22 2.84 8.51
CA HIS A 19 -1.78 2.67 8.62
C HIS A 19 -1.26 1.91 7.40
N VAL A 20 -0.17 2.38 6.80
CA VAL A 20 0.52 1.73 5.69
C VAL A 20 2.02 1.84 5.94
N GLU A 21 2.72 0.70 5.91
CA GLU A 21 4.15 0.61 6.16
C GLU A 21 4.83 -0.25 5.09
N LEU A 22 5.99 0.21 4.63
CA LEU A 22 6.87 -0.56 3.75
C LEU A 22 7.91 -1.31 4.58
N ARG A 23 7.84 -2.64 4.56
CA ARG A 23 8.87 -3.54 5.09
C ARG A 23 9.79 -3.98 3.96
N ALA A 24 11.02 -3.51 3.97
CA ALA A 24 12.05 -3.86 2.99
C ALA A 24 13.45 -3.87 3.65
N PRO A 25 14.37 -4.74 3.19
CA PRO A 25 15.76 -4.69 3.63
C PRO A 25 16.41 -3.37 3.18
N ARG A 26 17.25 -2.79 4.05
CA ARG A 26 17.97 -1.53 3.73
C ARG A 26 19.04 -1.74 2.66
N TYR A 27 19.68 -2.90 2.66
CA TYR A 27 20.76 -3.26 1.74
C TYR A 27 20.61 -4.72 1.35
N VAL A 28 20.95 -5.03 0.10
CA VAL A 28 21.01 -6.39 -0.44
C VAL A 28 22.27 -6.54 -1.28
N SER A 29 22.83 -7.74 -1.30
CA SER A 29 24.00 -8.06 -2.12
C SER A 29 23.67 -7.94 -3.61
N LEU A 30 24.64 -7.51 -4.41
CA LEU A 30 24.48 -7.40 -5.86
C LEU A 30 24.09 -8.76 -6.46
N GLY A 31 23.07 -8.77 -7.32
CA GLY A 31 22.56 -10.00 -7.95
C GLY A 31 21.65 -10.86 -7.07
N SER A 32 21.46 -10.49 -5.79
CA SER A 32 20.50 -11.16 -4.90
C SER A 32 19.08 -10.58 -5.05
N SER A 33 18.08 -11.34 -4.61
CA SER A 33 16.68 -10.91 -4.55
C SER A 33 16.35 -10.20 -3.24
N ALA A 34 15.47 -9.20 -3.29
CA ALA A 34 14.92 -8.53 -2.12
C ALA A 34 13.40 -8.72 -2.09
N ILE A 35 12.84 -9.01 -0.92
CA ILE A 35 11.39 -9.07 -0.72
C ILE A 35 10.92 -7.71 -0.22
N LEU A 36 9.92 -7.16 -0.89
CA LEU A 36 9.25 -5.94 -0.49
C LEU A 36 7.85 -6.29 0.01
N LYS A 37 7.52 -5.94 1.26
CA LYS A 37 6.21 -6.21 1.86
C LYS A 37 5.51 -4.90 2.22
N CYS A 38 4.24 -4.80 1.86
CA CYS A 38 3.38 -3.67 2.21
C CYS A 38 2.42 -4.13 3.31
N ASP A 39 2.65 -3.66 4.53
CA ASP A 39 1.76 -3.91 5.66
C ASP A 39 0.77 -2.76 5.75
N TYR A 40 -0.52 -3.07 5.84
CA TYR A 40 -1.57 -2.07 5.94
C TYR A 40 -2.68 -2.53 6.89
N SER A 41 -3.36 -1.59 7.54
CA SER A 41 -4.39 -1.88 8.53
C SER A 41 -5.80 -2.06 7.95
N VAL A 42 -5.97 -1.82 6.64
CA VAL A 42 -7.26 -1.97 5.96
C VAL A 42 -7.53 -3.45 5.64
N SER A 43 -8.80 -3.86 5.65
CA SER A 43 -9.14 -5.23 5.28
C SER A 43 -8.78 -5.53 3.83
N HIS A 44 -8.37 -6.76 3.53
CA HIS A 44 -7.93 -7.18 2.20
C HIS A 44 -9.05 -6.96 1.15
N GLU A 45 -10.32 -7.23 1.48
CA GLU A 45 -11.41 -6.96 0.54
C GLU A 45 -11.62 -5.47 0.22
N MET A 46 -11.18 -4.56 1.10
CA MET A 46 -11.32 -3.12 0.91
C MET A 46 -10.17 -2.52 0.08
N VAL A 47 -9.07 -3.26 -0.10
CA VAL A 47 -7.94 -2.81 -0.93
C VAL A 47 -8.34 -2.80 -2.40
N HIS A 48 -8.56 -1.61 -2.95
CA HIS A 48 -8.86 -1.44 -4.36
C HIS A 48 -7.60 -1.47 -5.24
N LYS A 49 -6.48 -0.96 -4.73
CA LYS A 49 -5.28 -0.72 -5.52
C LYS A 49 -4.03 -0.64 -4.66
N VAL A 50 -2.95 -1.27 -5.11
CA VAL A 50 -1.61 -1.16 -4.50
C VAL A 50 -0.64 -0.72 -5.58
N GLU A 51 0.16 0.31 -5.29
CA GLU A 51 1.17 0.83 -6.20
C GLU A 51 2.53 0.86 -5.53
N TRP A 52 3.52 0.34 -6.25
CA TRP A 52 4.90 0.38 -5.84
C TRP A 52 5.62 1.42 -6.68
N LEU A 53 6.31 2.34 -6.02
CA LEU A 53 7.03 3.42 -6.67
C LEU A 53 8.50 3.38 -6.28
N ARG A 54 9.37 3.61 -7.27
CA ARG A 54 10.80 3.84 -7.07
C ARG A 54 11.15 5.17 -7.71
N HIS A 55 11.69 6.11 -6.93
CA HIS A 55 12.01 7.47 -7.39
C HIS A 55 10.84 8.15 -8.14
N GLY A 56 9.61 8.00 -7.63
CA GLY A 56 8.39 8.57 -8.23
C GLY A 56 7.86 7.84 -9.47
N LYS A 57 8.55 6.80 -9.97
CA LYS A 57 8.07 5.98 -11.10
C LYS A 57 7.44 4.69 -10.61
N LYS A 58 6.32 4.30 -11.21
CA LYS A 58 5.63 3.05 -10.90
C LYS A 58 6.47 1.87 -11.40
N ILE A 59 6.69 0.93 -10.51
CA ILE A 59 7.47 -0.28 -10.77
C ILE A 59 6.58 -1.54 -10.74
N PHE A 60 5.52 -1.50 -9.94
CA PHE A 60 4.48 -2.53 -9.90
C PHE A 60 3.14 -1.92 -9.52
N GLN A 61 2.05 -2.50 -10.02
CA GLN A 61 0.69 -2.07 -9.70
C GLN A 61 -0.25 -3.28 -9.65
N TYR A 62 -1.06 -3.34 -8.59
CA TYR A 62 -2.22 -4.21 -8.48
C TYR A 62 -3.51 -3.37 -8.47
N VAL A 63 -4.51 -3.77 -9.25
CA VAL A 63 -5.85 -3.15 -9.26
C VAL A 63 -6.92 -4.23 -9.19
N LYS A 64 -7.76 -4.17 -8.15
CA LYS A 64 -8.89 -5.09 -7.98
C LYS A 64 -9.88 -4.93 -9.14
N GLY A 65 -10.33 -6.05 -9.71
CA GLY A 65 -11.33 -6.06 -10.80
C GLY A 65 -10.78 -5.77 -12.20
N ARG A 66 -9.49 -5.46 -12.36
CA ARG A 66 -8.86 -5.25 -13.67
C ARG A 66 -8.40 -6.58 -14.28
N ARG A 67 -8.40 -6.68 -15.62
CA ARG A 67 -7.78 -7.77 -16.39
C ARG A 67 -6.70 -7.20 -17.33
N PRO A 68 -5.40 -7.51 -17.14
CA PRO A 68 -4.82 -8.24 -16.02
C PRO A 68 -4.84 -7.41 -14.72
N PRO A 69 -4.97 -8.06 -13.54
CA PRO A 69 -5.02 -7.38 -12.25
C PRO A 69 -3.66 -6.78 -11.87
N PHE A 70 -2.57 -7.38 -12.35
CA PHE A 70 -1.20 -6.95 -12.12
C PHE A 70 -0.64 -6.25 -13.35
N ARG A 71 0.21 -5.25 -13.11
CA ARG A 71 1.00 -4.58 -14.14
C ARG A 71 2.41 -4.37 -13.64
N ASN A 72 3.35 -5.01 -14.33
CA ASN A 72 4.78 -4.85 -14.08
C ASN A 72 5.32 -3.77 -15.02
N TYR A 73 6.29 -3.01 -14.53
CA TYR A 73 7.00 -2.00 -15.31
C TYR A 73 8.48 -2.37 -15.35
N THR A 74 9.13 -2.09 -16.48
CA THR A 74 10.56 -2.33 -16.64
C THR A 74 11.37 -1.35 -15.79
N ILE A 75 12.29 -1.89 -15.00
CA ILE A 75 13.19 -1.11 -14.15
C ILE A 75 14.61 -1.31 -14.69
N PRO A 76 15.39 -0.24 -14.92
CA PRO A 76 16.79 -0.37 -15.29
C PRO A 76 17.56 -1.14 -14.19
N GLY A 77 18.21 -2.25 -14.58
CA GLY A 77 19.09 -3.04 -13.71
C GLY A 77 18.39 -3.88 -12.63
N ALA A 78 17.07 -4.04 -12.68
CA ALA A 78 16.34 -4.90 -11.75
C ALA A 78 15.09 -5.50 -12.40
N HIS A 79 14.70 -6.70 -11.96
CA HIS A 79 13.46 -7.35 -12.37
C HIS A 79 12.52 -7.52 -11.17
N MET A 80 11.24 -7.32 -11.40
CA MET A 80 10.18 -7.54 -10.41
C MET A 80 9.69 -8.98 -10.51
N ASP A 81 9.92 -9.75 -9.45
CA ASP A 81 9.28 -11.06 -9.31
C ASP A 81 7.97 -10.92 -8.52
N VAL A 82 6.89 -11.43 -9.09
CA VAL A 82 5.52 -11.33 -8.57
C VAL A 82 4.98 -12.68 -8.11
N SER A 83 5.81 -13.72 -8.15
CA SER A 83 5.45 -15.06 -7.67
C SER A 83 5.23 -15.11 -6.15
N CYS A 84 5.81 -14.17 -5.40
CA CYS A 84 5.66 -14.06 -3.94
C CYS A 84 4.41 -13.28 -3.49
N VAL A 85 3.45 -12.98 -4.38
CA VAL A 85 2.18 -12.32 -4.03
C VAL A 85 1.23 -13.37 -3.45
N HIS A 86 1.28 -13.57 -2.14
CA HIS A 86 0.40 -14.49 -1.40
C HIS A 86 -0.44 -13.75 -0.35
#